data_AF-A0AAV5W947-F1
#
_entry.id   AF-A0AAV5W947-F1
#
_cell.length_a   1.000
_cell.length_b   1.000
_cell.length_c   1.000
_cell.angle_alpha   90.00
_cell.angle_beta   90.00
_cell.angle_gamma   90.00
#
_symmetry.space_group_name_H-M   'P 1'
#
loop_
_entity.id
_entity.type
_entity.pdbx_description
1 polymer ?
#
loop_
_entity_poly.entity_id
_entity_poly.type
_entity_poly.pdbx_seq_one_letter_code
_entity_poly.pdbx_strand_id
1 'polypeptide(L)'
;ENKFFWRSAIAQNIMDDIHIGAFQSKDDNTWKWIDDNKSVSDYFNFVGVFPIPGGGNCTAMLTESSTAQWINEDCDNQKLPFICRRYGYSTLPSECPHEAPIEGKDIIAPGFPVPSIPCEYTILVEANNLVKLEILALEANPNVDFLEIYEGAVGKNLLANLTGTNPNPDSYMTKSSNVMRVNWKP
;
A
#
# COMPACT_ATOMS: atom_id res chain seq x y z
N GLU A 1 8.82 1.00 4.44
CA GLU A 1 7.54 0.50 4.98
C GLU A 1 6.91 1.47 5.97
N ASN A 2 7.57 1.84 7.08
CA ASN A 2 6.97 2.72 8.10
C ASN A 2 6.34 4.03 7.56
N LYS A 3 7.06 4.76 6.69
CA LYS A 3 6.53 5.98 6.05
C LYS A 3 5.37 5.72 5.08
N PHE A 4 5.31 4.53 4.48
CA PHE A 4 4.21 4.16 3.58
C PHE A 4 2.91 4.01 4.39
N PHE A 5 2.94 3.35 5.55
CA PHE A 5 1.77 3.27 6.44
C PHE A 5 1.29 4.65 6.90
N TRP A 6 2.22 5.53 7.26
CA TRP A 6 1.89 6.91 7.61
C TRP A 6 1.21 7.66 6.45
N ARG A 7 1.79 7.62 5.24
CA ARG A 7 1.20 8.28 4.06
C ARG A 7 -0.18 7.71 3.71
N SER A 8 -0.33 6.39 3.79
CA SER A 8 -1.61 5.72 3.59
C SER A 8 -2.67 6.17 4.60
N ALA A 9 -2.31 6.37 5.87
CA ALA A 9 -3.23 6.90 6.89
C ALA A 9 -3.63 8.36 6.60
N ILE A 10 -2.66 9.22 6.29
CA ILE A 10 -2.92 10.62 5.95
C ILE A 10 -3.82 10.75 4.71
N ALA A 11 -3.61 9.90 3.71
CA ALA A 11 -4.43 9.86 2.50
C ALA A 11 -5.91 9.55 2.79
N GLN A 12 -6.18 8.76 3.83
CA GLN A 12 -7.52 8.44 4.32
C GLN A 12 -8.04 9.46 5.34
N ASN A 13 -7.33 10.58 5.53
CA ASN A 13 -7.63 11.60 6.54
C ASN A 13 -7.68 11.05 7.98
N ILE A 14 -6.84 10.06 8.27
CA ILE A 14 -6.66 9.50 9.62
C ILE A 14 -5.56 10.29 10.32
N MET A 15 -5.96 11.07 11.33
CA MET A 15 -5.07 11.93 12.11
C MET A 15 -4.91 11.47 13.57
N ASP A 16 -5.80 10.59 14.04
CA ASP A 16 -5.87 10.14 15.44
C ASP A 16 -5.02 8.88 15.72
N ASP A 17 -3.87 8.75 15.06
CA ASP A 17 -2.95 7.62 15.12
C ASP A 17 -3.53 6.30 14.55
N ILE A 18 -2.66 5.34 14.28
CA ILE A 18 -3.04 4.01 13.80
C ILE A 18 -2.37 2.91 14.60
N HIS A 19 -3.08 1.82 14.86
CA HIS A 19 -2.47 0.59 15.36
C HIS A 19 -1.61 -0.08 14.30
N ILE A 20 -0.44 -0.52 14.74
CA ILE A 20 0.46 -1.39 13.97
C ILE A 20 0.71 -2.69 14.74
N GLY A 21 1.08 -3.75 14.03
CA GLY A 21 1.14 -5.11 14.58
C GLY A 21 2.24 -5.41 15.58
N ALA A 22 2.97 -4.41 16.09
CA ALA A 22 3.95 -4.59 17.16
C ALA A 22 3.24 -4.62 18.52
N PHE A 23 3.57 -5.60 19.36
CA PHE A 23 2.97 -5.75 20.68
C PHE A 23 3.98 -6.26 21.72
N GLN A 24 3.72 -5.99 23.00
CA GLN A 24 4.50 -6.55 24.10
C GLN A 24 3.94 -7.92 24.50
N SER A 25 4.78 -8.95 24.42
CA SER A 25 4.43 -10.30 24.84
C SER A 25 4.34 -10.39 26.36
N LYS A 26 3.26 -11.01 26.87
CA LYS A 26 3.05 -11.22 28.32
C LYS A 26 3.99 -12.28 28.91
N ASP A 27 4.57 -13.14 28.07
CA ASP A 27 5.37 -14.28 28.52
C ASP A 27 6.80 -13.86 28.91
N ASP A 28 7.39 -12.95 28.13
CA ASP A 28 8.79 -12.54 28.29
C ASP A 28 8.99 -11.02 28.32
N ASN A 29 7.92 -10.23 28.29
CA ASN A 29 7.93 -8.76 28.25
C ASN A 29 8.69 -8.16 27.05
N THR A 30 8.96 -8.94 26.00
CA THR A 30 9.63 -8.45 24.80
C THR A 30 8.63 -8.00 23.75
N TRP A 31 9.06 -7.06 22.90
CA TRP A 31 8.25 -6.53 21.80
C TRP A 31 8.39 -7.40 20.55
N LYS A 32 7.26 -7.83 19.99
CA LYS A 32 7.19 -8.76 18.87
C LYS A 32 6.20 -8.30 17.81
N TRP A 33 6.37 -8.79 16.59
CA TRP A 33 5.37 -8.64 15.53
C TRP A 33 4.30 -9.73 15.65
N ILE A 34 3.03 -9.36 15.46
CA ILE A 34 1.88 -10.27 15.56
C ILE A 34 1.85 -11.35 14.48
N ASP A 35 2.55 -11.15 13.37
CA ASP A 35 2.51 -12.03 12.20
C ASP A 35 3.39 -13.26 12.34
N ASP A 36 4.60 -13.12 12.88
CA ASP A 36 5.57 -14.22 13.01
C ASP A 36 6.18 -14.36 14.41
N ASN A 37 5.72 -13.54 15.36
CA ASN A 37 6.19 -13.50 16.74
C ASN A 37 7.71 -13.23 16.85
N LYS A 38 8.34 -12.66 15.81
CA LYS A 38 9.74 -12.24 15.87
C LYS A 38 9.88 -10.92 16.63
N SER A 39 11.04 -10.76 17.24
CA SER A 39 11.44 -9.53 17.92
C SER A 39 11.38 -8.33 16.97
N VAL A 40 10.87 -7.20 17.46
CA VAL A 40 10.92 -5.91 16.73
C VAL A 40 12.31 -5.29 16.70
N SER A 41 13.33 -5.92 17.31
CA SER A 41 14.70 -5.41 17.38
C SER A 41 15.31 -5.03 16.02
N ASP A 42 14.87 -5.68 14.95
CA ASP A 42 15.37 -5.42 13.59
C ASP A 42 14.90 -4.07 13.05
N TYR A 43 13.84 -3.49 13.63
CA TYR A 43 13.35 -2.16 13.30
C TYR A 43 12.57 -1.54 14.47
N PHE A 44 13.19 -0.59 15.16
CA PHE A 44 12.65 0.06 16.35
C PHE A 44 12.46 1.56 16.12
N ASN A 45 11.21 2.04 16.05
CA ASN A 45 10.90 3.44 15.76
C ASN A 45 10.06 4.13 16.85
N PHE A 46 10.16 3.67 18.09
CA PHE A 46 9.49 4.33 19.22
C PHE A 46 10.02 5.76 19.43
N VAL A 47 9.15 6.65 19.90
CA VAL A 47 9.56 7.94 20.46
C VAL A 47 10.50 7.67 21.65
N GLY A 48 11.51 8.51 21.87
CA GLY A 48 12.63 8.18 22.76
C GLY A 48 12.31 7.80 24.21
N VAL A 49 11.14 8.17 24.74
CA VAL A 49 10.69 7.77 26.09
C VAL A 49 9.78 6.54 26.09
N PHE A 50 9.36 6.08 24.92
CA PHE A 50 8.49 4.92 24.72
C PHE A 50 9.33 3.68 24.38
N PRO A 51 8.85 2.48 24.74
CA PRO A 51 7.62 2.21 25.48
C PRO A 51 7.70 2.58 26.97
N ILE A 52 6.64 3.17 27.53
CA ILE A 52 6.52 3.52 28.95
C ILE A 52 5.91 2.37 29.76
N PRO A 53 6.40 2.10 30.99
CA PRO A 53 5.80 1.10 31.87
C PRO A 53 4.33 1.41 32.17
N GLY A 54 3.44 0.42 31.99
CA GLY A 54 2.01 0.58 32.23
C GLY A 54 1.25 1.35 31.13
N GLY A 55 1.93 1.75 30.04
CA GLY A 55 1.27 2.42 28.90
C GLY A 55 0.38 1.51 28.07
N GLY A 56 0.41 0.19 28.30
CA GLY A 56 -0.31 -0.81 27.50
C GLY A 56 0.63 -1.63 26.63
N ASN A 57 0.09 -2.67 25.99
CA ASN A 57 0.86 -3.71 25.29
C ASN A 57 0.77 -3.60 23.77
N CYS A 58 0.01 -2.65 23.23
CA CYS A 58 -0.14 -2.45 21.79
C CYS A 58 0.72 -1.27 21.32
N THR A 59 1.04 -1.24 20.03
CA THR A 59 1.79 -0.14 19.42
C THR A 59 0.88 0.70 18.53
N ALA A 60 0.93 2.01 18.73
CA ALA A 60 0.34 2.99 17.82
C ALA A 60 1.44 3.79 17.11
N MET A 61 1.24 4.03 15.81
CA MET A 61 2.04 4.96 15.02
C MET A 61 1.39 6.34 15.07
N LEU A 62 2.19 7.34 15.42
CA LEU A 62 1.77 8.73 15.44
C LEU A 62 1.53 9.24 14.01
N THR A 63 0.30 9.62 13.69
CA THR A 63 -0.04 10.14 12.36
C THR A 63 0.15 11.65 12.24
N GLU A 64 0.09 12.41 13.32
CA GLU A 64 0.28 13.86 13.30
C GLU A 64 1.72 14.28 12.93
N SER A 65 2.69 13.38 13.10
CA SER A 65 4.10 13.63 12.78
C SER A 65 4.56 12.87 11.55
N SER A 66 5.21 13.57 10.62
CA SER A 66 5.85 12.95 9.44
C SER A 66 7.05 12.02 9.78
N THR A 67 7.48 11.99 11.04
CA THR A 67 8.45 11.01 11.54
C THR A 67 7.85 9.61 11.71
N ALA A 68 6.51 9.50 11.79
CA ALA A 68 5.77 8.25 11.91
C ALA A 68 6.30 7.36 13.07
N GLN A 69 6.63 8.00 14.19
CA GLN A 69 7.18 7.35 15.38
C GLN A 69 6.11 6.59 16.15
N TRP A 70 6.55 5.68 17.02
CA TRP A 70 5.66 4.77 17.72
C TRP A 70 5.56 5.08 19.21
N ILE A 71 4.41 4.75 19.78
CA ILE A 71 4.14 4.76 21.21
C ILE A 71 3.51 3.43 21.61
N ASN A 72 3.65 3.03 22.88
CA ASN A 72 2.82 1.96 23.43
C ASN A 72 1.56 2.54 24.05
N GLU A 73 0.45 1.85 23.82
CA GLU A 73 -0.87 2.25 24.28
C GLU A 73 -1.72 1.02 24.64
N ASP A 74 -2.88 1.25 25.27
CA ASP A 74 -3.82 0.22 25.69
C ASP A 74 -4.98 0.06 24.69
N CYS A 75 -4.76 -0.82 23.71
CA CYS A 75 -5.71 -1.15 22.65
C CYS A 75 -7.02 -1.79 23.13
N ASP A 76 -7.12 -2.24 24.38
CA ASP A 76 -8.40 -2.70 24.94
C ASP A 76 -9.34 -1.50 25.18
N ASN A 77 -8.77 -0.36 25.58
CA ASN A 77 -9.51 0.87 25.90
C ASN A 77 -9.48 1.91 24.77
N GLN A 78 -8.38 2.01 24.02
CA GLN A 78 -8.28 2.92 22.87
C GLN A 78 -8.57 2.16 21.58
N LYS A 79 -9.62 2.60 20.87
CA LYS A 79 -10.00 2.01 19.58
C LYS A 79 -9.49 2.89 18.46
N LEU A 80 -8.28 2.59 18.02
CA LEU A 80 -7.68 3.23 16.85
C LEU A 80 -7.96 2.42 15.58
N PRO A 81 -8.01 3.07 14.41
CA PRO A 81 -7.93 2.36 13.14
C PRO A 81 -6.60 1.60 13.04
N PHE A 82 -6.57 0.55 12.22
CA PHE A 82 -5.37 -0.27 12.04
C PHE A 82 -5.06 -0.45 10.55
N ILE A 83 -3.78 -0.72 10.26
CA ILE A 83 -3.33 -1.05 8.92
C ILE A 83 -2.81 -2.49 8.87
N CYS A 84 -3.20 -3.22 7.83
CA CYS A 84 -2.74 -4.59 7.59
C CYS A 84 -2.16 -4.72 6.19
N ARG A 85 -1.17 -5.61 6.05
CA ARG A 85 -0.71 -6.07 4.75
C ARG A 85 -1.54 -7.26 4.29
N ARG A 86 -1.93 -7.27 3.02
CA ARG A 86 -2.61 -8.40 2.38
C ARG A 86 -1.62 -9.45 1.86
N TYR A 87 -0.45 -9.01 1.43
CA TYR A 87 0.59 -9.84 0.81
C TYR A 87 1.91 -9.74 1.60
N GLY A 88 2.66 -10.84 1.63
CA GLY A 88 4.02 -10.85 2.17
C GLY A 88 5.03 -10.37 1.13
N TYR A 89 6.13 -9.75 1.56
CA TYR A 89 7.16 -9.21 0.67
C TYR A 89 7.78 -10.25 -0.29
N SER A 90 7.89 -11.51 0.14
CA SER A 90 8.39 -12.60 -0.71
C SER A 90 7.47 -12.94 -1.89
N THR A 91 6.22 -12.50 -1.86
CA THR A 91 5.23 -12.74 -2.93
C THR A 91 5.07 -11.54 -3.86
N LEU A 92 5.74 -10.42 -3.57
CA LEU A 92 5.66 -9.22 -4.38
C LEU A 92 6.58 -9.31 -5.59
N PRO A 93 6.14 -8.82 -6.77
CA PRO A 93 6.99 -8.81 -7.94
C PRO A 93 8.19 -7.87 -7.73
N SER A 94 9.38 -8.35 -8.09
CA SER A 94 10.61 -7.55 -8.10
C SER A 94 10.93 -6.96 -9.47
N GLU A 95 10.28 -7.45 -10.52
CA GLU A 95 10.50 -7.08 -11.92
C GLU A 95 9.16 -6.88 -12.63
N CYS A 96 9.17 -6.16 -13.75
CA CYS A 96 7.98 -5.97 -14.55
C CYS A 96 7.51 -7.30 -15.17
N PRO A 97 6.21 -7.61 -15.14
CA PRO A 97 5.71 -8.83 -15.75
C PRO A 97 5.86 -8.76 -17.27
N HIS A 98 6.27 -9.88 -17.87
CA HIS A 98 6.27 -10.06 -19.33
C HIS A 98 4.93 -10.60 -19.86
N GLU A 99 4.19 -11.29 -19.00
CA GLU A 99 2.89 -11.88 -19.33
C GLU A 99 1.75 -10.92 -19.03
N ALA A 100 0.65 -11.06 -19.77
CA ALA A 100 -0.55 -10.29 -19.52
C ALA A 100 -1.11 -10.60 -18.12
N PRO A 101 -1.55 -9.59 -17.36
CA PRO A 101 -2.22 -9.82 -16.07
C PRO A 101 -3.44 -10.73 -16.23
N ILE A 102 -3.62 -11.61 -15.24
CA ILE A 102 -4.73 -12.57 -15.20
C ILE A 102 -5.97 -11.91 -14.58
N GLU A 103 -7.13 -12.11 -15.19
CA GLU A 103 -8.41 -11.63 -14.67
C GLU A 103 -8.65 -12.06 -13.21
N GLY A 104 -9.14 -11.13 -12.39
CA GLY A 104 -9.43 -11.38 -10.97
C GLY A 104 -8.19 -11.48 -10.07
N LYS A 105 -6.99 -11.21 -10.58
CA LYS A 105 -5.76 -11.08 -9.78
C LYS A 105 -5.36 -9.62 -9.64
N ASP A 106 -4.93 -9.25 -8.43
CA ASP A 106 -4.41 -7.92 -8.16
C ASP A 106 -3.10 -7.71 -8.94
N ILE A 107 -2.96 -6.53 -9.56
CA ILE A 107 -1.69 -6.07 -10.13
C ILE A 107 -1.02 -5.22 -9.07
N ILE A 108 0.19 -5.62 -8.64
CA ILE A 108 0.98 -4.87 -7.68
C ILE A 108 2.23 -4.36 -8.39
N ALA A 109 2.49 -3.07 -8.25
CA ALA A 109 3.65 -2.45 -8.87
C ALA A 109 4.95 -3.09 -8.34
N PRO A 110 5.89 -3.49 -9.21
CA PRO A 110 7.16 -4.03 -8.78
C PRO A 110 7.93 -3.09 -7.87
N GLY A 111 8.51 -3.64 -6.80
CA GLY A 111 9.20 -2.84 -5.79
C GLY A 111 8.28 -2.17 -4.75
N PHE A 112 6.98 -2.48 -4.74
CA PHE A 112 6.08 -2.07 -3.65
C PHE A 112 6.70 -2.39 -2.27
N PRO A 113 6.71 -1.43 -1.31
CA PRO A 113 5.89 -0.22 -1.23
C PRO A 113 6.56 1.04 -1.79
N VAL A 114 7.72 0.91 -2.45
CA VAL A 114 8.42 2.02 -3.12
C VAL A 114 8.63 1.64 -4.58
N PRO A 115 7.56 1.65 -5.40
CA PRO A 115 7.61 1.11 -6.75
C PRO A 115 8.36 2.08 -7.68
N SER A 116 9.69 2.07 -7.66
CA SER A 116 10.54 2.95 -8.47
C SER A 116 10.89 2.38 -9.85
N ILE A 117 10.29 1.24 -10.23
CA ILE A 117 10.57 0.55 -11.50
C ILE A 117 9.47 0.91 -12.49
N PRO A 118 9.77 1.59 -13.62
CA PRO A 118 8.77 1.87 -14.64
C PRO A 118 8.34 0.57 -15.31
N CYS A 119 7.03 0.31 -15.34
CA CYS A 119 6.48 -0.91 -15.92
C CYS A 119 5.29 -0.62 -16.86
N GLU A 120 5.24 -1.37 -17.95
CA GLU A 120 4.12 -1.37 -18.89
C GLU A 120 3.39 -2.72 -18.77
N TYR A 121 2.08 -2.67 -18.62
CA TYR A 121 1.20 -3.84 -18.55
C TYR A 121 0.25 -3.80 -19.75
N THR A 122 0.15 -4.93 -20.44
CA THR A 122 -0.87 -5.12 -21.48
C THR A 122 -1.91 -6.10 -20.97
N ILE A 123 -3.11 -5.61 -20.70
CA ILE A 123 -4.25 -6.41 -20.28
C ILE A 123 -5.02 -6.79 -21.54
N LEU A 124 -5.21 -8.09 -21.76
CA LEU A 124 -5.89 -8.65 -22.92
C LEU A 124 -7.01 -9.58 -22.46
N VAL A 125 -8.20 -9.37 -23.01
CA VAL A 125 -9.35 -10.29 -22.86
C VAL A 125 -9.80 -10.80 -24.23
N GLU A 126 -10.76 -11.72 -24.27
CA GLU A 126 -11.30 -12.27 -25.51
C GLU A 126 -11.87 -11.17 -26.44
N ALA A 127 -11.84 -11.41 -27.75
CA ALA A 127 -12.11 -10.40 -28.80
C ALA A 127 -13.48 -9.70 -28.72
N ASN A 128 -14.45 -10.23 -27.97
CA ASN A 128 -15.79 -9.66 -27.81
C ASN A 128 -16.04 -9.07 -26.42
N ASN A 129 -15.02 -9.03 -25.56
CA ASN A 129 -15.10 -8.49 -24.21
C ASN A 129 -14.40 -7.13 -24.13
N LEU A 130 -14.82 -6.33 -23.16
CA LEU A 130 -14.17 -5.07 -22.80
C LEU A 130 -13.34 -5.26 -21.53
N VAL A 131 -12.27 -4.49 -21.41
CA VAL A 131 -11.41 -4.52 -20.22
C VAL A 131 -11.91 -3.48 -19.23
N LYS A 132 -12.18 -3.90 -18.00
CA LYS A 132 -12.38 -3.02 -16.85
C LYS A 132 -11.21 -3.18 -15.89
N LEU A 133 -10.54 -2.08 -15.57
CA LEU A 133 -9.49 -2.00 -14.57
C LEU A 133 -10.01 -1.23 -13.35
N GLU A 134 -9.83 -1.79 -12.17
CA GLU A 134 -10.14 -1.14 -10.90
C GLU A 134 -8.83 -0.80 -10.18
N ILE A 135 -8.66 0.48 -9.87
CA ILE A 135 -7.54 1.01 -9.10
C ILE A 135 -7.98 1.01 -7.64
N LEU A 136 -7.56 0.00 -6.88
CA LEU A 136 -7.94 -0.13 -5.46
C LEU A 136 -7.31 0.97 -4.58
N ALA A 137 -6.05 1.29 -4.85
CA ALA A 137 -5.31 2.36 -4.19
C ALA A 137 -4.15 2.81 -5.09
N LEU A 138 -3.86 4.10 -5.07
CA LEU A 138 -2.68 4.69 -5.71
C LEU A 138 -1.97 5.60 -4.72
N GLU A 139 -0.66 5.42 -4.54
CA GLU A 139 0.18 6.37 -3.82
C GLU A 139 1.38 6.72 -4.71
N ALA A 140 1.35 7.91 -5.27
CA ALA A 140 2.32 8.44 -6.22
C ALA A 140 2.77 9.84 -5.79
N ASN A 141 3.98 10.27 -6.13
CA ASN A 141 4.39 11.66 -5.93
C ASN A 141 3.56 12.58 -6.84
N PRO A 142 2.81 13.57 -6.30
CA PRO A 142 1.95 14.42 -7.10
C PRO A 142 2.70 15.18 -8.19
N ASN A 143 2.22 15.09 -9.43
CA ASN A 143 2.78 15.74 -10.63
C ASN A 143 4.21 15.29 -11.02
N VAL A 144 4.70 14.20 -10.44
CA VAL A 144 6.02 13.62 -10.78
C VAL A 144 5.81 12.21 -11.29
N ASP A 145 5.13 11.38 -10.50
CA ASP A 145 4.85 10.00 -10.84
C ASP A 145 3.44 9.89 -11.44
N PHE A 146 3.28 9.05 -12.46
CA PHE A 146 2.03 8.90 -13.21
C PHE A 146 1.66 7.43 -13.46
N LEU A 147 0.38 7.13 -13.31
CA LEU A 147 -0.25 5.90 -13.81
C LEU A 147 -1.13 6.27 -15.01
N GLU A 148 -0.67 5.94 -16.20
CA GLU A 148 -1.39 6.22 -17.44
C GLU A 148 -2.15 4.97 -17.90
N ILE A 149 -3.41 5.15 -18.25
CA ILE A 149 -4.29 4.06 -18.71
C ILE A 149 -4.74 4.40 -20.13
N TYR A 150 -4.47 3.51 -21.08
CA TYR A 150 -4.80 3.67 -22.49
C TYR A 150 -5.74 2.58 -22.97
N GLU A 151 -6.66 2.94 -23.85
CA GLU A 151 -7.48 1.97 -24.60
C GLU A 151 -6.72 1.47 -25.84
N GLY A 152 -6.66 0.14 -25.99
CA GLY A 152 -5.99 -0.55 -27.07
C GLY A 152 -4.50 -0.81 -26.83
N ALA A 153 -3.89 -1.56 -27.75
CA ALA A 153 -2.45 -1.86 -27.70
C ALA A 153 -1.56 -0.65 -28.03
N VAL A 154 -2.15 0.40 -28.63
CA VAL A 154 -1.43 1.62 -29.04
C VAL A 154 -1.82 2.76 -28.12
N GLY A 155 -0.83 3.48 -27.58
CA GLY A 155 -1.00 4.61 -26.64
C GLY A 155 -1.62 5.90 -27.20
N LYS A 156 -2.58 5.82 -28.10
CA LYS A 156 -3.26 7.00 -28.68
C LYS A 156 -4.49 7.43 -27.90
N ASN A 157 -5.19 6.49 -27.28
CA ASN A 157 -6.47 6.74 -26.63
C ASN A 157 -6.28 6.72 -25.11
N LEU A 158 -5.91 7.85 -24.52
CA LEU A 158 -5.75 7.98 -23.06
C LEU A 158 -7.12 7.96 -22.38
N LEU A 159 -7.34 7.01 -21.48
CA LEU A 159 -8.52 6.91 -20.63
C LEU A 159 -8.33 7.70 -19.32
N ALA A 160 -7.14 7.61 -18.72
CA ALA A 160 -6.81 8.31 -17.49
C ALA A 160 -5.31 8.55 -17.36
N ASN A 161 -4.95 9.65 -16.70
CA ASN A 161 -3.58 9.95 -16.28
C ASN A 161 -3.61 10.32 -14.80
N LEU A 162 -3.30 9.36 -13.94
CA LEU A 162 -3.45 9.48 -12.49
C LEU A 162 -2.11 9.84 -11.85
N THR A 163 -2.16 10.69 -10.83
CA THR A 163 -0.99 11.09 -10.04
C THR A 163 -1.43 11.41 -8.61
N GLY A 164 -0.47 11.57 -7.70
CA GLY A 164 -0.76 11.82 -6.30
C GLY A 164 -1.37 10.60 -5.60
N THR A 165 -2.17 10.85 -4.57
CA THR A 165 -2.75 9.76 -3.78
C THR A 165 -4.23 9.61 -4.09
N ASN A 166 -4.63 8.40 -4.49
CA ASN A 166 -6.03 8.01 -4.59
C ASN A 166 -6.33 6.90 -3.57
N PRO A 167 -6.95 7.25 -2.43
CA PRO A 167 -7.28 6.31 -1.36
C PRO A 167 -8.51 5.44 -1.67
N ASN A 168 -9.33 5.82 -2.65
CA ASN A 168 -10.61 5.17 -2.93
C ASN A 168 -10.57 4.40 -4.24
N PRO A 169 -11.31 3.27 -4.35
CA PRO A 169 -11.40 2.52 -5.59
C PRO A 169 -12.01 3.33 -6.72
N ASP A 170 -11.31 3.41 -7.85
CA ASP A 170 -11.81 3.98 -9.10
C ASP A 170 -11.72 2.96 -10.23
N SER A 171 -12.57 3.09 -11.26
CA SER A 171 -12.56 2.13 -12.36
C SER A 171 -12.58 2.77 -13.74
N TYR A 172 -11.84 2.15 -14.66
CA TYR A 172 -11.69 2.58 -16.05
C TYR A 172 -12.03 1.41 -16.97
N MET A 173 -12.80 1.68 -18.01
CA MET A 173 -13.26 0.65 -18.95
C MET A 173 -12.98 1.07 -20.38
N THR A 174 -12.54 0.12 -21.21
CA THR A 174 -12.44 0.34 -22.66
C THR A 174 -13.83 0.48 -23.27
N LYS A 175 -13.94 1.18 -24.40
CA LYS A 175 -15.23 1.37 -25.10
C LYS A 175 -15.42 0.40 -26.26
N SER A 176 -14.32 -0.01 -26.89
CA SER A 176 -14.31 -0.74 -28.15
C SER A 176 -13.21 -1.78 -28.27
N SER A 177 -12.14 -1.66 -27.47
CA SER A 177 -11.00 -2.59 -27.52
C SER A 177 -11.08 -3.66 -26.43
N ASN A 178 -10.68 -4.88 -26.77
CA ASN A 178 -10.41 -5.97 -25.83
C ASN A 178 -8.99 -5.91 -25.23
N VAL A 179 -8.27 -4.80 -25.46
CA VAL A 179 -6.92 -4.56 -24.94
C VAL A 179 -6.90 -3.24 -24.17
N MET A 180 -6.23 -3.23 -23.02
CA MET A 180 -5.92 -2.03 -22.26
C MET A 180 -4.42 -2.02 -21.93
N ARG A 181 -3.79 -0.86 -22.07
CA ARG A 181 -2.38 -0.69 -21.70
C ARG A 181 -2.27 0.22 -20.49
N VAL A 182 -1.51 -0.21 -19.49
CA VAL A 182 -1.31 0.52 -18.24
C VAL A 182 0.18 0.79 -18.07
N ASN A 183 0.56 2.04 -17.87
CA ASN A 183 1.96 2.44 -17.75
C ASN A 183 2.18 3.09 -16.40
N TRP A 184 3.03 2.47 -15.57
CA TRP A 184 3.54 3.07 -14.36
C TRP A 184 4.84 3.83 -14.66
N LYS A 185 4.85 5.12 -14.35
CA LYS A 185 5.96 6.06 -14.55
C LYS A 185 6.28 6.72 -13.22
N PRO A 186 7.13 6.10 -12.38
CA PRO A 186 7.60 6.68 -11.13
C PRO A 186 8.61 7.82 -11.34
#